data_AF-A0A7S2FY91-F1
#
_entry.id   AF-A0A7S2FY91-F1
#
_cell.length_a   1.000
_cell.length_b   1.000
_cell.length_c   1.000
_cell.angle_alpha   90.00
_cell.angle_beta   90.00
_cell.angle_gamma   90.00
#
_symmetry.space_group_name_H-M   'P 1'
#
loop_
_entity.id
_entity.type
_entity.pdbx_description
1 polymer ?
#
loop_
_entity_poly.entity_id
_entity_poly.type
_entity_poly.pdbx_seq_one_letter_code
_entity_poly.pdbx_strand_id
1 'polypeptide(L)'
;FFYLVLLHRRGRSKCSVTDEYTNHAKRLDQKYNGTPVGTRGPTEAKLREFNEGHVCAPTVGPAGEVSSHMEMLLDHIAGEAAYTHCGHYDVNIKEAHNLHLQRVRRKVCHNVHRGWAVVLEQSLQAHGPIFYASPAGTPQEDAEAEEQMDFDAHIFEHGVDGGDFTGHNSDPSRS
;
A
#
# COMPACT_ATOMS: atom_id res chain seq x y z
N PHE A 1 -15.75 8.95 11.07
CA PHE A 1 -15.40 7.67 11.74
C PHE A 1 -14.93 6.69 10.67
N PHE A 2 -13.62 6.69 10.35
CA PHE A 2 -13.03 5.69 9.47
C PHE A 2 -12.18 4.76 10.33
N TYR A 3 -12.70 3.57 10.61
CA TYR A 3 -11.88 2.48 11.16
C TYR A 3 -10.96 2.02 10.03
N LEU A 4 -9.68 2.37 10.11
CA LEU A 4 -8.64 1.74 9.32
C LEU A 4 -8.44 0.33 9.90
N VAL A 5 -9.20 -0.65 9.41
CA VAL A 5 -9.00 -2.05 9.79
C VAL A 5 -7.71 -2.53 9.13
N LEU A 6 -6.63 -2.57 9.93
CA LEU A 6 -5.39 -3.28 9.63
C LEU A 6 -5.67 -4.78 9.52
N LEU A 7 -6.08 -5.21 8.34
CA LEU A 7 -6.26 -6.62 8.01
C LEU A 7 -4.89 -7.22 7.69
N HIS A 8 -4.31 -7.90 8.67
CA HIS A 8 -3.10 -8.71 8.54
C HIS A 8 -3.34 -10.01 7.74
N ARG A 9 -4.01 -9.93 6.58
CA ARG A 9 -4.23 -11.07 5.69
C ARG A 9 -4.07 -10.61 4.24
N ARG A 10 -3.08 -11.22 3.57
CA ARG A 10 -2.78 -11.19 2.12
C ARG A 10 -3.87 -10.54 1.26
N GLY A 11 -3.47 -9.54 0.48
CA GLY A 11 -4.28 -8.75 -0.46
C GLY A 11 -5.61 -9.41 -0.85
N ARG A 12 -6.69 -8.94 -0.24
CA ARG A 12 -8.05 -9.37 -0.54
C ARG A 12 -8.63 -8.57 -1.69
N SER A 13 -9.30 -9.25 -2.61
CA SER A 13 -9.98 -8.64 -3.75
C SER A 13 -11.22 -7.85 -3.30
N LYS A 14 -11.62 -6.82 -4.07
CA LYS A 14 -12.77 -5.94 -3.80
C LYS A 14 -14.06 -6.71 -3.44
N CYS A 15 -14.30 -7.84 -4.10
CA CYS A 15 -15.47 -8.68 -3.87
C CYS A 15 -15.47 -9.28 -2.47
N SER A 16 -14.32 -9.81 -2.01
CA SER A 16 -14.23 -10.48 -0.71
C SER A 16 -14.52 -9.56 0.48
N VAL A 17 -14.09 -8.29 0.42
CA VAL A 17 -14.38 -7.33 1.50
C VAL A 17 -15.83 -6.87 1.45
N THR A 18 -16.37 -6.64 0.25
CA THR A 18 -17.78 -6.30 0.07
C THR A 18 -18.70 -7.39 0.62
N ASP A 19 -18.37 -8.65 0.37
CA ASP A 19 -19.12 -9.81 0.87
C ASP A 19 -19.03 -9.91 2.40
N GLU A 20 -17.86 -9.70 2.99
CA GLU A 20 -17.69 -9.70 4.45
C GLU A 20 -18.53 -8.63 5.13
N TYR A 21 -18.52 -7.40 4.61
CA TYR A 21 -19.33 -6.29 5.12
C TYR A 21 -20.82 -6.55 4.95
N THR A 22 -21.23 -7.07 3.79
CA THR A 22 -22.63 -7.42 3.52
C THR A 22 -23.11 -8.52 4.47
N ASN A 23 -22.30 -9.57 4.67
CA ASN A 23 -22.59 -10.66 5.60
C ASN A 23 -22.60 -10.18 7.06
N HIS A 24 -21.77 -9.19 7.40
CA HIS A 24 -21.80 -8.58 8.71
C HIS A 24 -23.08 -7.76 8.93
N ALA A 25 -23.48 -6.94 7.96
CA ALA A 25 -24.73 -6.17 8.01
C ALA A 25 -25.95 -7.08 8.17
N LYS A 26 -26.03 -8.18 7.39
CA LYS A 26 -27.08 -9.21 7.52
C LYS A 26 -27.16 -9.81 8.92
N ARG A 27 -26.00 -10.11 9.53
CA ARG A 27 -25.94 -10.64 10.91
C ARG A 27 -26.43 -9.62 11.93
N LEU A 28 -26.13 -8.34 11.75
CA LEU A 28 -26.63 -7.27 12.62
C LEU A 28 -28.15 -7.13 12.50
N ASP A 29 -28.69 -7.19 11.29
CA ASP A 29 -30.13 -7.12 11.04
C ASP A 29 -30.89 -8.30 11.67
N GLN A 30 -30.34 -9.51 11.57
CA GLN A 30 -30.90 -10.68 12.26
C GLN A 30 -30.86 -10.53 13.78
N LYS A 31 -29.72 -10.07 14.31
CA LYS A 31 -29.49 -10.03 15.75
C LYS A 31 -30.27 -8.93 16.46
N TYR A 32 -30.35 -7.74 15.87
CA TYR A 32 -30.89 -6.55 16.55
C TYR A 32 -32.21 -6.05 15.97
N ASN A 33 -32.48 -6.32 14.69
CA ASN A 33 -33.69 -5.83 14.00
C ASN A 33 -34.72 -6.95 13.77
N GLY A 34 -34.46 -8.16 14.28
CA GLY A 34 -35.34 -9.33 14.11
C GLY A 34 -35.59 -9.70 12.65
N THR A 35 -34.71 -9.28 11.75
CA THR A 35 -34.92 -9.48 10.31
C THR A 35 -34.79 -10.96 9.96
N PRO A 36 -35.79 -11.59 9.31
CA PRO A 36 -35.72 -12.99 8.92
C PRO A 36 -34.56 -13.29 7.96
N VAL A 37 -34.03 -14.51 8.00
CA VAL A 37 -32.98 -14.95 7.06
C VAL A 37 -33.48 -14.84 5.62
N GLY A 38 -32.65 -14.29 4.74
CA GLY A 38 -33.01 -14.05 3.34
C GLY A 38 -33.82 -12.77 3.10
N THR A 39 -34.27 -12.09 4.15
CA THR A 39 -34.90 -10.77 4.05
C THR A 39 -33.85 -9.67 4.26
N ARG A 40 -33.91 -8.63 3.44
CA ARG A 40 -33.03 -7.46 3.58
C ARG A 40 -33.50 -6.62 4.76
N GLY A 41 -32.61 -6.41 5.73
CA GLY A 41 -32.87 -5.56 6.88
C GLY A 41 -32.42 -4.12 6.68
N PRO A 42 -32.68 -3.23 7.66
CA PRO A 42 -32.37 -1.80 7.54
C PRO A 42 -30.86 -1.52 7.48
N THR A 43 -30.00 -2.33 8.12
CA THR A 43 -28.54 -2.16 8.08
C THR A 43 -27.99 -2.51 6.70
N GLU A 44 -28.39 -3.65 6.15
CA GLU A 44 -28.05 -4.04 4.77
C GLU A 44 -28.60 -3.03 3.77
N ALA A 45 -29.82 -2.51 3.99
CA ALA A 45 -30.40 -1.47 3.17
C ALA A 45 -29.55 -0.20 3.16
N LYS A 46 -29.11 0.24 4.34
CA LYS A 46 -28.28 1.43 4.47
C LYS A 46 -26.90 1.25 3.84
N LEU A 47 -26.30 0.08 3.98
CA LEU A 47 -25.03 -0.23 3.32
C LEU A 47 -25.15 -0.12 1.79
N ARG A 48 -26.25 -0.61 1.20
CA ARG A 48 -26.50 -0.54 -0.25
C ARG A 48 -26.76 0.87 -0.79
N GLU A 49 -27.20 1.81 0.05
CA GLU A 49 -27.36 3.21 -0.36
C GLU A 49 -26.02 3.85 -0.75
N PHE A 50 -24.92 3.37 -0.16
CA PHE A 50 -23.58 3.89 -0.45
C PHE A 50 -22.87 2.99 -1.45
N ASN A 51 -22.51 3.56 -2.60
CA ASN A 51 -21.73 2.88 -3.65
C ASN A 51 -22.33 1.52 -4.06
N GLU A 52 -23.66 1.41 -4.09
CA GLU A 52 -24.41 0.18 -4.41
C GLU A 52 -24.09 -1.02 -3.48
N GLY A 53 -23.54 -0.73 -2.28
CA GLY A 53 -23.07 -1.73 -1.33
C GLY A 53 -21.63 -2.16 -1.53
N HIS A 54 -20.92 -1.64 -2.55
CA HIS A 54 -19.51 -1.89 -2.74
C HIS A 54 -18.66 -1.14 -1.72
N VAL A 55 -17.82 -1.89 -1.01
CA VAL A 55 -16.99 -1.33 0.06
C VAL A 55 -15.59 -1.02 -0.45
N CYS A 56 -15.20 0.25 -0.38
CA CYS A 56 -13.82 0.67 -0.55
C CYS A 56 -13.02 0.31 0.70
N ALA A 57 -12.02 -0.54 0.51
CA ALA A 57 -11.05 -0.93 1.53
C ALA A 57 -9.64 -0.43 1.17
N PRO A 58 -9.27 0.80 1.57
CA PRO A 58 -7.88 1.25 1.55
C PRO A 58 -7.05 0.36 2.48
N THR A 59 -6.04 -0.31 1.97
CA THR A 59 -5.19 -1.21 2.74
C THR A 59 -3.73 -0.98 2.40
N VAL A 60 -2.86 -1.28 3.36
CA VAL A 60 -1.41 -1.28 3.19
C VAL A 60 -0.88 -2.64 3.61
N GLY A 61 -0.04 -3.24 2.77
CA GLY A 61 0.58 -4.52 3.02
C GLY A 61 1.87 -4.40 3.84
N PRO A 62 2.43 -5.56 4.24
CA PRO A 62 3.60 -5.62 5.12
C PRO A 62 4.87 -5.00 4.53
N ALA A 63 5.04 -4.98 3.20
CA ALA A 63 6.19 -4.35 2.55
C ALA A 63 5.92 -2.88 2.17
N GLY A 64 4.81 -2.30 2.64
CA GLY A 64 4.40 -0.93 2.31
C GLY A 64 3.60 -0.82 1.01
N GLU A 65 3.24 -1.93 0.37
CA GLU A 65 2.39 -1.93 -0.81
C GLU A 65 1.00 -1.37 -0.50
N VAL A 66 0.48 -0.48 -1.34
CA VAL A 66 -0.82 0.16 -1.14
C VAL A 66 -1.87 -0.40 -2.10
N SER A 67 -3.12 -0.54 -1.65
CA SER A 67 -4.20 -1.03 -2.50
C SER A 67 -4.68 0.01 -3.53
N SER A 68 -5.32 -0.45 -4.60
CA SER A 68 -5.94 0.46 -5.58
C SER A 68 -6.95 1.45 -4.97
N HIS A 69 -7.69 1.05 -3.93
CA HIS A 69 -8.57 1.96 -3.19
C HIS A 69 -7.79 3.01 -2.40
N MET A 70 -6.62 2.66 -1.87
CA MET A 70 -5.72 3.63 -1.25
C MET A 70 -5.18 4.59 -2.31
N GLU A 71 -4.71 4.09 -3.45
CA GLU A 71 -4.23 4.96 -4.55
C GLU A 71 -5.30 5.95 -5.02
N MET A 72 -6.54 5.52 -5.23
CA MET A 72 -7.64 6.43 -5.59
C MET A 72 -7.90 7.50 -4.52
N LEU A 73 -7.79 7.15 -3.24
CA LEU A 73 -7.94 8.11 -2.15
C LEU A 73 -6.80 9.14 -2.15
N LEU A 74 -5.55 8.69 -2.36
CA LEU A 74 -4.38 9.57 -2.42
C LEU A 74 -4.44 10.51 -3.63
N ASP A 75 -4.86 9.98 -4.79
CA ASP A 75 -5.08 10.74 -6.02
C ASP A 75 -6.15 11.82 -5.82
N HIS A 76 -7.29 11.47 -5.20
CA HIS A 76 -8.33 12.44 -4.90
C HIS A 76 -7.85 13.56 -3.96
N ILE A 77 -7.12 13.22 -2.89
CA ILE A 77 -6.52 14.21 -1.98
C ILE A 77 -5.53 15.10 -2.72
N ALA A 78 -4.72 14.54 -3.62
CA ALA A 78 -3.77 15.30 -4.43
C ALA A 78 -4.47 16.26 -5.40
N GLY A 79 -5.57 15.83 -6.02
CA GLY A 79 -6.45 16.65 -6.85
C GLY A 79 -6.97 17.89 -6.13
N GLU A 80 -7.58 17.71 -4.96
CA GLU A 80 -8.11 18.81 -4.15
C GLU A 80 -7.01 19.77 -3.69
N ALA A 81 -5.86 19.23 -3.27
CA ALA A 81 -4.72 20.04 -2.85
C ALA A 81 -4.13 20.85 -4.02
N ALA A 82 -4.03 20.25 -5.21
CA ALA A 82 -3.56 20.92 -6.41
C ALA A 82 -4.51 22.01 -6.89
N TYR A 83 -5.82 21.77 -6.83
CA TYR A 83 -6.83 22.78 -7.17
C TYR A 83 -6.70 24.00 -6.23
N THR A 84 -6.57 23.75 -4.93
CA THR A 84 -6.33 24.80 -3.93
C THR A 84 -5.01 25.54 -4.19
N HIS A 85 -3.95 24.81 -4.56
CA HIS A 85 -2.63 25.39 -4.86
C HIS A 85 -2.68 26.31 -6.09
N CYS A 86 -3.28 25.86 -7.18
CA CYS A 86 -3.43 26.66 -8.40
C CYS A 86 -4.39 27.85 -8.23
N GLY A 87 -5.29 27.82 -7.24
CA GLY A 87 -6.11 28.99 -6.88
C GLY A 87 -5.31 30.15 -6.28
N HIS A 88 -4.10 29.88 -5.76
CA HIS A 88 -3.23 30.88 -5.14
C HIS A 88 -1.97 31.20 -5.96
N TYR A 89 -1.51 30.25 -6.79
CA TYR A 89 -0.28 30.35 -7.55
C TYR A 89 -0.53 30.06 -9.03
N ASP A 90 0.13 30.81 -9.92
CA ASP A 90 0.10 30.57 -11.36
C ASP A 90 1.02 29.39 -11.72
N VAL A 91 0.52 28.18 -11.51
CA VAL A 91 1.24 26.91 -11.71
C VAL A 91 0.35 25.94 -12.48
N ASN A 92 0.96 25.13 -13.33
CA ASN A 92 0.26 24.10 -14.08
C ASN A 92 -0.40 23.08 -13.13
N ILE A 93 -1.71 22.85 -13.30
CA ILE A 93 -2.49 21.92 -12.47
C ILE A 93 -1.92 20.49 -12.47
N LYS A 94 -1.35 20.01 -13.57
CA LYS A 94 -0.74 18.68 -13.65
C LYS A 94 0.54 18.61 -12.80
N GLU A 95 1.34 19.66 -12.80
CA GLU A 95 2.56 19.74 -12.00
C GLU A 95 2.23 19.85 -10.51
N ALA A 96 1.27 20.70 -10.16
CA ALA A 96 0.75 20.81 -8.79
C ALA A 96 0.17 19.48 -8.30
N HIS A 97 -0.61 18.79 -9.14
CA HIS A 97 -1.16 17.46 -8.84
C HIS A 97 -0.05 16.45 -8.53
N ASN A 98 0.92 16.30 -9.42
CA ASN A 98 2.00 15.34 -9.24
C ASN A 98 2.84 15.66 -8.00
N LEU A 99 3.10 16.93 -7.72
CA LEU A 99 3.76 17.37 -6.50
C LEU A 99 2.99 16.94 -5.25
N HIS A 100 1.68 17.21 -5.20
CA HIS A 100 0.83 16.85 -4.07
C HIS A 100 0.64 15.34 -3.91
N LEU A 101 0.56 14.60 -5.02
CA LEU A 101 0.49 13.14 -5.02
C LEU A 101 1.75 12.52 -4.44
N GLN A 102 2.93 12.99 -4.83
CA GLN A 102 4.20 12.51 -4.26
C GLN A 102 4.32 12.87 -2.77
N ARG A 103 3.88 14.07 -2.37
CA ARG A 103 3.87 14.50 -0.96
C ARG A 103 2.96 13.61 -0.11
N VAL A 104 1.73 13.33 -0.56
CA VAL A 104 0.80 12.51 0.22
C VAL A 104 1.26 11.06 0.28
N ARG A 105 1.77 10.48 -0.82
CA ARG A 105 2.35 9.13 -0.83
C ARG A 105 3.49 8.99 0.16
N ARG A 106 4.48 9.90 0.12
CA ARG A 106 5.60 9.90 1.07
C ARG A 106 5.12 9.98 2.52
N LYS A 107 4.15 10.85 2.80
CA LYS A 107 3.60 11.00 4.17
C LYS A 107 2.90 9.74 4.65
N VAL A 108 2.11 9.10 3.78
CA VAL A 108 1.40 7.86 4.12
C VAL A 108 2.39 6.71 4.34
N CYS A 109 3.33 6.49 3.43
CA CYS A 109 4.35 5.46 3.61
C CYS A 109 5.16 5.67 4.90
N HIS A 110 5.55 6.92 5.19
CA HIS A 110 6.27 7.23 6.44
C HIS A 110 5.45 6.86 7.69
N ASN A 111 4.16 7.20 7.72
CA ASN A 111 3.27 6.85 8.84
C ASN A 111 3.06 5.33 8.95
N VAL A 112 2.98 4.63 7.83
CA VAL A 112 2.89 3.16 7.79
C VAL A 112 4.14 2.54 8.41
N HIS A 113 5.34 2.95 7.97
CA HIS A 113 6.59 2.43 8.52
C HIS A 113 6.74 2.73 10.01
N ARG A 114 6.34 3.93 10.45
CA ARG A 114 6.29 4.26 11.88
C ARG A 114 5.33 3.35 12.65
N GLY A 115 4.15 3.09 12.12
CA GLY A 115 3.20 2.15 12.72
C GLY A 115 3.78 0.74 12.87
N TRP A 116 4.44 0.24 11.82
CA TRP A 116 5.12 -1.06 11.87
C TRP A 116 6.25 -1.10 12.90
N ALA A 117 7.06 -0.06 12.99
CA ALA A 117 8.13 0.02 13.99
C ALA A 117 7.58 -0.08 15.43
N VAL A 118 6.47 0.61 15.72
CA VAL A 118 5.80 0.53 17.04
C VAL A 118 5.27 -0.88 17.32
N VAL A 119 4.66 -1.54 16.33
CA VAL A 119 4.16 -2.91 16.48
C VAL A 119 5.32 -3.88 16.75
N LEU A 120 6.45 -3.74 16.05
CA LEU A 120 7.64 -4.56 16.25
C LEU A 120 8.23 -4.33 17.64
N GLU A 121 8.35 -3.07 18.08
CA GLU A 121 8.85 -2.74 19.41
C GLU A 121 7.98 -3.33 20.52
N GLN A 122 6.65 -3.20 20.41
CA GLN A 122 5.72 -3.80 21.36
C GLN A 122 5.80 -5.33 21.38
N SER A 123 5.95 -5.95 20.20
CA SER A 123 6.12 -7.40 20.10
C SER A 123 7.39 -7.89 20.78
N LEU A 124 8.51 -7.17 20.59
CA LEU A 124 9.80 -7.46 21.23
C LEU A 124 9.72 -7.30 22.75
N GLN A 125 9.04 -6.26 23.24
CA GLN A 125 8.83 -6.05 24.68
C GLN A 125 7.98 -7.16 25.30
N ALA A 126 6.94 -7.63 24.60
CA ALA A 126 6.02 -8.63 25.12
C ALA A 126 6.56 -10.07 25.07
N HIS A 127 7.33 -10.42 24.02
CA HIS A 127 7.74 -11.80 23.76
C HIS A 127 9.26 -12.01 23.82
N GLY A 128 10.05 -10.95 24.02
CA GLY A 128 11.51 -10.98 23.90
C GLY A 128 11.98 -11.00 22.44
N PRO A 129 13.30 -10.98 22.21
CA PRO A 129 13.87 -11.12 20.87
C PRO A 129 13.49 -12.47 20.26
N ILE A 130 12.88 -12.43 19.07
CA ILE A 130 12.65 -13.62 18.25
C ILE A 130 13.98 -13.96 17.59
N PHE A 131 14.76 -14.85 18.20
CA PHE A 131 15.87 -15.48 17.51
C PHE A 131 15.29 -16.46 16.50
N TYR A 132 15.34 -16.11 15.21
CA TYR A 132 15.30 -17.15 14.19
C TYR A 132 16.53 -18.02 14.47
N ALA A 133 16.30 -19.26 14.93
CA ALA A 133 17.37 -20.24 14.95
C ALA A 133 17.85 -20.35 13.50
N SER A 134 19.02 -19.79 13.21
CA SER A 134 19.68 -20.01 11.94
C SER A 134 19.75 -21.52 11.78
N PRO A 135 19.12 -22.14 10.76
CA PRO A 135 19.55 -23.47 10.40
C PRO A 135 21.05 -23.34 10.16
N ALA A 136 21.85 -24.22 10.76
CA ALA A 136 23.29 -24.22 10.60
C ALA A 136 23.61 -24.47 9.11
N GLY A 137 23.61 -23.39 8.33
CA GLY A 137 24.08 -23.33 6.95
C GLY A 137 25.59 -23.16 6.97
N THR A 138 26.28 -23.94 6.16
CA THR A 138 27.73 -23.96 6.10
C THR A 138 28.30 -22.60 5.67
N PRO A 139 29.44 -22.13 6.23
CA PRO A 139 29.95 -20.75 6.10
C PRO A 139 30.31 -20.24 4.69
N GLN A 140 29.99 -20.96 3.62
CA GLN A 140 30.48 -20.68 2.27
C GLN A 140 29.48 -19.90 1.41
N GLU A 141 28.17 -20.04 1.64
CA GLU A 141 27.14 -19.36 0.82
C GLU A 141 26.86 -17.92 1.32
N ASP A 142 27.11 -17.63 2.59
CA ASP A 142 26.86 -16.31 3.20
C ASP A 142 27.87 -15.25 2.72
N ALA A 143 29.10 -15.64 2.38
CA ALA A 143 30.13 -14.73 1.89
C ALA A 143 29.80 -14.16 0.49
N GLU A 144 29.23 -14.99 -0.38
CA GLU A 144 28.83 -14.57 -1.73
C GLU A 144 27.56 -13.70 -1.71
N ALA A 145 26.68 -13.91 -0.73
CA ALA A 145 25.46 -13.11 -0.55
C ALA A 145 25.73 -11.71 0.04
N GLU A 146 26.71 -11.57 0.93
CA GLU A 146 27.12 -10.26 1.47
C GLU A 146 27.84 -9.39 0.42
N GLU A 147 28.69 -9.98 -0.43
CA GLU A 147 29.36 -9.26 -1.52
C GLU A 147 28.36 -8.72 -2.57
N GLN A 148 27.29 -9.49 -2.83
CA GLN A 148 26.24 -9.09 -3.76
C GLN A 148 25.34 -7.96 -3.21
N MET A 149 25.15 -7.88 -1.88
CA MET A 149 24.41 -6.79 -1.23
C MET A 149 25.20 -5.48 -1.19
N ASP A 150 26.54 -5.55 -1.08
CA ASP A 150 27.40 -4.36 -1.11
C ASP A 150 27.47 -3.74 -2.52
N PHE A 151 27.40 -4.57 -3.57
CA PHE A 151 27.33 -4.08 -4.95
C PHE A 151 26.03 -3.34 -5.27
N ASP A 152 24.90 -3.79 -4.72
CA ASP A 152 23.58 -3.18 -4.95
C ASP A 152 23.41 -1.89 -4.13
N ALA A 153 24.04 -1.79 -2.95
CA ALA A 153 24.08 -0.56 -2.16
C ALA A 153 24.84 0.58 -2.86
N HIS A 154 25.92 0.25 -3.59
CA HIS A 154 26.67 1.25 -4.36
C HIS A 154 25.90 1.83 -5.57
N ILE A 155 24.90 1.13 -6.09
CA ILE A 155 24.03 1.63 -7.18
C ILE A 155 23.07 2.72 -6.67
N PHE A 156 22.72 2.72 -5.38
CA PHE A 156 21.79 3.71 -4.81
C PHE A 156 22.46 4.99 -4.30
N GLU A 157 23.75 4.96 -3.95
CA GLU A 157 24.45 6.14 -3.41
C GLU A 157 25.09 7.04 -4.50
N HIS A 158 25.47 6.47 -5.65
CA HIS A 158 25.89 7.27 -6.80
C HIS A 158 24.75 7.29 -7.82
N GLY A 159 24.05 8.43 -7.85
CA GLY A 159 22.96 8.68 -8.79
C GLY A 159 23.33 8.25 -10.21
N VAL A 160 22.34 7.65 -10.88
CA VAL A 160 22.33 7.43 -12.33
C VAL A 160 22.48 8.79 -13.00
N ASP A 161 23.71 9.23 -13.18
CA ASP A 161 24.04 10.33 -14.08
C ASP A 161 23.81 9.81 -15.49
N GLY A 162 22.85 10.45 -16.16
CA GLY A 162 22.53 10.19 -17.56
C GLY A 162 23.78 10.25 -18.43
N GLY A 163 24.04 9.16 -19.15
CA GLY A 163 25.16 9.05 -20.08
C GLY A 163 24.77 8.19 -21.29
N ASP A 164 24.35 8.90 -22.33
CA ASP A 164 24.48 8.63 -23.77
C ASP A 164 24.43 7.16 -24.29
N PHE A 165 23.33 6.83 -24.97
CA PHE A 165 23.18 5.59 -25.74
C PHE A 165 23.84 5.74 -27.13
N THR A 166 25.17 5.87 -27.21
CA THR A 166 25.88 5.67 -28.48
C THR A 166 26.19 4.19 -28.65
N GLY A 167 25.20 3.44 -29.14
CA GLY A 167 25.40 2.09 -29.67
C GLY A 167 26.30 2.14 -30.90
N HIS A 168 27.53 1.66 -30.75
CA HIS A 168 28.44 1.36 -31.85
C HIS A 168 27.80 0.31 -32.78
N ASN A 169 27.62 0.67 -34.05
CA ASN A 169 27.32 -0.26 -35.13
C ASN A 169 28.48 -1.23 -35.30
N SER A 170 28.25 -2.51 -35.04
CA SER A 170 29.09 -3.60 -35.50
C SER A 170 28.35 -4.34 -36.61
N ASP A 171 28.67 -4.00 -37.86
CA ASP A 171 28.27 -4.74 -39.07
C ASP A 171 29.33 -5.83 -39.33
N PRO A 172 28.99 -7.13 -39.32
CA PRO A 172 29.90 -8.17 -39.72
C PRO A 172 29.41 -8.83 -41.02
N SER A 173 29.59 -8.16 -42.17
CA SER A 173 29.66 -8.85 -43.46
C SER A 173 30.41 -8.04 -44.54
N ARG A 174 31.76 -8.10 -44.52
CA ARG A 174 32.55 -7.92 -45.75
C ARG A 174 33.97 -8.47 -45.59
N SER A 175 34.18 -9.70 -46.07
CA SER A 175 35.35 -10.19 -46.83
C SER A 175 35.07 -11.62 -47.25
#